data_AF-A0A832AMU5-F1
#
_entry.id   AF-A0A832AMU5-F1
#
_cell.length_a   1.000
_cell.length_b   1.000
_cell.length_c   1.000
_cell.angle_alpha   90.00
_cell.angle_beta   90.00
_cell.angle_gamma   90.00
#
_symmetry.space_group_name_H-M   'P 1'
#
loop_
_entity.id
_entity.type
_entity.pdbx_description
1 polymer ?
#
loop_
_entity_poly.entity_id
_entity_poly.type
_entity_poly.pdbx_seq_one_letter_code
_entity_poly.pdbx_strand_id
1 'polypeptide(L)'
;MDNLDAIGERIRDNFEAKYAAREQALRLAREIIQASATAIRAIHRSEFPEAQARIEKAGAALDEAKVVLAEHPDIFYAGFIHDAAKEYAEASLTYAIVLGQPLPEPEALGVAYASYLNALGEAAGELRRRLL
;
A
#
# COMPACT_ATOMS: atom_id res chain seq x y z
N MET A 1 30.21 -6.83 -35.81
CA MET A 1 29.00 -6.90 -34.93
C MET A 1 29.11 -5.74 -33.94
N ASP A 2 29.25 -4.52 -34.45
CA ASP A 2 30.00 -3.49 -33.71
C ASP A 2 29.11 -2.65 -32.78
N ASN A 3 27.80 -2.87 -32.84
CA ASN A 3 26.82 -2.24 -31.95
C ASN A 3 26.26 -3.20 -30.89
N LEU A 4 26.68 -4.48 -30.89
CA LEU A 4 26.13 -5.47 -29.96
C LEU A 4 26.48 -5.13 -28.51
N ASP A 5 27.71 -4.70 -28.24
CA ASP A 5 28.15 -4.31 -26.90
C ASP A 5 27.36 -3.09 -26.39
N ALA A 6 27.20 -2.06 -27.22
CA ALA A 6 26.41 -0.87 -26.86
C ALA A 6 24.92 -1.19 -26.63
N ILE A 7 24.36 -2.14 -27.40
CA ILE A 7 22.99 -2.65 -27.16
C ILE A 7 22.93 -3.41 -25.83
N GLY A 8 23.91 -4.27 -25.55
CA GLY A 8 23.99 -5.06 -24.33
C GLY A 8 24.07 -4.19 -23.08
N GLU A 9 24.91 -3.16 -23.10
CA GLU A 9 25.05 -2.17 -22.02
C GLU A 9 23.72 -1.46 -21.72
N ARG A 10 23.05 -0.94 -22.75
CA ARG A 10 21.74 -0.27 -22.58
C ARG A 10 20.66 -1.18 -22.01
N ILE A 11 20.65 -2.45 -22.40
CA ILE A 11 19.70 -3.45 -21.87
C ILE A 11 20.01 -3.74 -20.40
N ARG A 12 21.30 -3.90 -20.06
CA ARG A 12 21.72 -4.11 -18.67
C ARG A 12 21.30 -2.95 -17.77
N ASP A 13 21.61 -1.72 -18.18
CA ASP A 13 21.25 -0.52 -17.41
C ASP A 13 19.74 -0.43 -17.16
N ASN A 14 18.94 -0.77 -18.18
CA ASN A 14 17.48 -0.81 -18.04
C ASN A 14 17.01 -1.86 -17.02
N PHE A 15 17.58 -3.06 -17.05
CA PHE A 15 17.23 -4.12 -16.10
C PHE A 15 17.70 -3.83 -14.68
N GLU A 16 18.87 -3.21 -14.50
CA GLU A 16 19.37 -2.79 -13.19
C GLU A 16 18.45 -1.73 -12.57
N ALA A 17 18.07 -0.70 -13.33
CA ALA A 17 17.12 0.32 -12.86
C ALA A 17 15.77 -0.29 -12.45
N LYS A 18 15.22 -1.18 -13.29
CA LYS A 18 13.96 -1.87 -13.01
C LYS A 18 14.05 -2.77 -11.78
N TYR A 19 15.16 -3.50 -11.62
CA TYR A 19 15.39 -4.35 -10.46
C TYR A 19 15.47 -3.52 -9.18
N ALA A 20 16.20 -2.40 -9.19
CA ALA A 20 16.31 -1.50 -8.06
C ALA A 20 14.94 -0.92 -7.64
N ALA A 21 14.15 -0.45 -8.61
CA ALA A 21 12.80 0.07 -8.35
C ALA A 21 11.88 -1.01 -7.74
N ARG A 22 11.94 -2.24 -8.25
CA ARG A 22 11.18 -3.37 -7.70
C ARG A 22 11.58 -3.68 -6.26
N GLU A 23 12.86 -3.74 -5.94
CA GLU A 23 13.34 -4.03 -4.58
C GLU A 23 12.95 -2.93 -3.59
N GLN A 24 13.00 -1.67 -4.00
CA GLN A 24 12.51 -0.56 -3.18
C GLN A 24 10.99 -0.67 -2.97
N ALA A 25 10.22 -0.91 -4.01
CA ALA A 25 8.77 -1.07 -3.91
C ALA A 25 8.36 -2.27 -3.02
N LEU A 26 9.07 -3.39 -3.08
CA LEU A 26 8.83 -4.54 -2.21
C LEU A 26 9.10 -4.21 -0.73
N ARG A 27 10.09 -3.37 -0.46
CA ARG A 27 10.38 -2.89 0.90
C ARG A 27 9.24 -2.01 1.41
N LEU A 28 8.79 -1.06 0.59
CA LEU A 28 7.67 -0.15 0.91
C LEU A 28 6.38 -0.95 1.11
N ALA A 29 6.09 -1.93 0.27
CA ALA A 29 4.94 -2.82 0.44
C ALA A 29 4.90 -3.50 1.81
N ARG A 30 6.04 -4.05 2.27
CA ARG A 30 6.15 -4.66 3.60
C ARG A 30 5.95 -3.63 4.72
N GLU A 31 6.44 -2.42 4.54
CA GLU A 31 6.27 -1.34 5.50
C GLU A 31 4.81 -0.90 5.62
N ILE A 32 4.11 -0.77 4.48
CA ILE A 32 2.66 -0.47 4.44
C ILE A 32 1.88 -1.55 5.18
N ILE A 33 2.13 -2.83 4.89
CA ILE A 33 1.45 -3.96 5.54
C ILE A 33 1.71 -3.93 7.06
N GLN A 34 2.96 -3.75 7.49
CA GLN A 34 3.31 -3.72 8.91
C GLN A 34 2.69 -2.53 9.64
N ALA A 35 2.71 -1.34 9.03
CA ALA A 35 2.11 -0.14 9.60
C ALA A 35 0.58 -0.29 9.71
N SER A 36 -0.07 -0.81 8.68
CA SER A 36 -1.52 -1.08 8.66
C SER A 36 -1.94 -2.09 9.73
N ALA A 37 -1.23 -3.22 9.83
CA ALA A 37 -1.48 -4.21 10.88
C ALA A 37 -1.23 -3.67 12.30
N THR A 38 -0.31 -2.71 12.45
CA THR A 38 -0.07 -2.03 13.73
C THR A 38 -1.19 -1.04 14.04
N ALA A 39 -1.65 -0.28 13.04
CA ALA A 39 -2.78 0.62 13.17
C ALA A 39 -4.05 -0.12 13.61
N ILE A 40 -4.39 -1.21 12.94
CA ILE A 40 -5.55 -2.05 13.27
C ILE A 40 -5.47 -2.53 14.73
N ARG A 41 -4.32 -3.05 15.17
CA ARG A 41 -4.10 -3.45 16.57
C ARG A 41 -4.25 -2.29 17.55
N ALA A 42 -3.77 -1.09 17.21
CA ALA A 42 -3.91 0.12 18.04
C ALA A 42 -5.37 0.59 18.12
N ILE A 43 -6.12 0.56 17.01
CA ILE A 43 -7.57 0.84 16.98
C ILE A 43 -8.30 -0.07 17.96
N HIS A 44 -7.96 -1.35 17.97
CA HIS A 44 -8.57 -2.34 18.86
C HIS A 44 -8.26 -2.11 20.34
N ARG A 45 -7.11 -1.50 20.65
CA ARG A 45 -6.74 -1.07 22.01
C ARG A 45 -7.22 0.35 22.33
N SER A 46 -7.98 0.99 21.44
CA SER A 46 -8.39 2.40 21.54
C SER A 46 -7.22 3.39 21.63
N GLU A 47 -6.05 3.02 21.11
CA GLU A 47 -4.84 3.86 21.03
C GLU A 47 -4.87 4.73 19.77
N PHE A 48 -5.89 5.58 19.65
CA PHE A 48 -6.19 6.31 18.40
C PHE A 48 -5.06 7.24 17.89
N PRO A 49 -4.30 7.95 18.74
CA PRO A 49 -3.16 8.74 18.25
C PRO A 49 -2.07 7.88 17.61
N GLU A 50 -1.79 6.69 18.16
CA GLU A 50 -0.85 5.75 17.55
C GLU A 50 -1.42 5.20 16.24
N ALA A 51 -2.69 4.79 16.24
CA ALA A 51 -3.34 4.28 15.03
C ALA A 51 -3.26 5.28 13.87
N GLN A 52 -3.57 6.55 14.14
CA GLN A 52 -3.50 7.62 13.15
C GLN A 52 -2.07 7.78 12.61
N ALA A 53 -1.06 7.86 13.48
CA ALA A 53 0.34 8.00 13.04
C ALA A 53 0.80 6.80 12.18
N ARG A 54 0.30 5.59 12.46
CA ARG A 54 0.58 4.40 11.65
C ARG A 54 -0.12 4.42 10.30
N ILE A 55 -1.36 4.92 10.23
CA ILE A 55 -2.10 5.10 8.98
C ILE A 55 -1.39 6.14 8.10
N GLU A 56 -1.02 7.30 8.65
CA GLU A 56 -0.27 8.33 7.94
C GLU A 56 1.05 7.79 7.39
N LYS A 57 1.77 7.01 8.20
CA LYS A 57 3.00 6.34 7.77
C LYS A 57 2.76 5.38 6.60
N ALA A 58 1.70 4.57 6.65
CA ALA A 58 1.35 3.64 5.57
C ALA A 58 0.98 4.39 4.28
N GLY A 59 0.21 5.49 4.39
CA GLY A 59 -0.13 6.34 3.25
C GLY A 59 1.10 6.96 2.59
N ALA A 60 2.02 7.52 3.38
CA ALA A 60 3.27 8.08 2.87
C ALA A 60 4.13 7.04 2.13
N ALA A 61 4.24 5.82 2.68
CA ALA A 61 4.96 4.73 2.02
C ALA A 61 4.29 4.26 0.72
N LEU A 62 2.94 4.28 0.66
CA LEU A 62 2.19 3.99 -0.56
C LEU A 62 2.44 5.05 -1.65
N ASP A 63 2.47 6.33 -1.28
CA ASP A 63 2.76 7.40 -2.23
C ASP A 63 4.20 7.36 -2.71
N GLU A 64 5.17 7.05 -1.84
CA GLU A 64 6.55 6.80 -2.25
C GLU A 64 6.63 5.63 -3.25
N ALA A 65 5.90 4.53 -2.99
CA ALA A 65 5.91 3.37 -3.88
C ALA A 65 5.34 3.70 -5.26
N LYS A 66 4.30 4.52 -5.35
CA LYS A 66 3.76 5.02 -6.63
C LYS A 66 4.79 5.84 -7.39
N VAL A 67 5.54 6.70 -6.71
CA VAL A 67 6.60 7.52 -7.33
C VAL A 67 7.74 6.64 -7.85
N VAL A 68 8.22 5.69 -7.04
CA VAL A 68 9.29 4.76 -7.41
C VAL A 68 8.94 3.94 -8.65
N LEU A 69 7.65 3.62 -8.81
CA LEU A 69 7.14 2.77 -9.89
C LEU A 69 6.54 3.53 -11.07
N ALA A 70 6.56 4.87 -11.07
CA ALA A 70 5.96 5.69 -12.13
C ALA A 70 6.51 5.33 -13.53
N GLU A 71 7.82 5.09 -13.62
CA GLU A 71 8.51 4.68 -14.86
C GLU A 71 8.50 3.16 -15.09
N HIS A 72 7.94 2.38 -14.17
CA HIS A 72 7.92 0.91 -14.17
C HIS A 72 6.50 0.36 -13.92
N PRO A 73 5.51 0.70 -14.78
CA PRO A 73 4.11 0.33 -14.55
C PRO A 73 3.89 -1.19 -14.51
N ASP A 74 4.69 -1.96 -15.23
CA ASP A 74 4.61 -3.42 -15.22
C ASP A 74 4.98 -4.03 -13.85
N ILE A 75 5.84 -3.35 -13.08
CA ILE A 75 6.13 -3.70 -11.69
C ILE A 75 4.98 -3.28 -10.77
N PHE A 76 4.39 -2.10 -10.99
CA PHE A 76 3.23 -1.62 -10.23
C PHE A 76 2.05 -2.59 -10.32
N TYR A 77 1.74 -3.08 -11.52
CA TYR A 77 0.65 -4.01 -11.77
C TYR A 77 0.99 -5.49 -11.47
N ALA A 78 2.15 -5.77 -10.88
CA ALA A 78 2.52 -7.12 -10.45
C ALA A 78 1.76 -7.60 -9.18
N GLY A 79 0.86 -6.79 -8.64
CA GLY A 79 -0.12 -7.17 -7.60
C GLY A 79 0.28 -6.81 -6.17
N PHE A 80 1.57 -6.91 -5.81
CA PHE A 80 2.00 -6.75 -4.41
C PHE A 80 1.75 -5.33 -3.83
N ILE A 81 1.75 -4.28 -4.66
CA ILE A 81 1.37 -2.93 -4.24
C ILE A 81 -0.14 -2.83 -4.01
N HIS A 82 -0.96 -3.51 -4.82
CA HIS A 82 -2.41 -3.53 -4.63
C HIS A 82 -2.82 -4.26 -3.35
N ASP A 83 -2.11 -5.34 -3.00
CA ASP A 83 -2.28 -6.04 -1.74
C ASP A 83 -1.93 -5.14 -0.56
N ALA A 84 -0.77 -4.47 -0.60
CA ALA A 84 -0.36 -3.52 0.43
C ALA A 84 -1.34 -2.34 0.55
N ALA A 85 -1.81 -1.78 -0.57
CA ALA A 85 -2.78 -0.69 -0.60
C ALA A 85 -4.14 -1.11 -0.02
N LYS A 86 -4.55 -2.37 -0.21
CA LYS A 86 -5.76 -2.93 0.41
C LYS A 86 -5.64 -2.92 1.94
N GLU A 87 -4.52 -3.38 2.50
CA GLU A 87 -4.28 -3.37 3.96
C GLU A 87 -4.29 -1.94 4.54
N TYR A 88 -3.70 -0.97 3.83
CA TYR A 88 -3.77 0.44 4.20
C TYR A 88 -5.21 0.99 4.19
N ALA A 89 -5.98 0.64 3.15
CA ALA A 89 -7.37 1.02 3.06
C ALA A 89 -8.19 0.40 4.20
N GLU A 90 -7.94 -0.86 4.55
CA GLU A 90 -8.66 -1.55 5.65
C GLU A 90 -8.39 -0.84 6.98
N ALA A 91 -7.14 -0.50 7.27
CA ALA A 91 -6.78 0.25 8.48
C ALA A 91 -7.48 1.62 8.53
N SER A 92 -7.48 2.35 7.42
CA SER A 92 -8.10 3.68 7.29
C SER A 92 -9.63 3.63 7.47
N LEU A 93 -10.28 2.66 6.82
CA LEU A 93 -11.73 2.47 6.91
C LEU A 93 -12.14 1.99 8.30
N THR A 94 -11.40 1.05 8.89
CA THR A 94 -11.65 0.58 10.26
C THR A 94 -11.55 1.73 11.26
N TYR A 95 -10.56 2.60 11.11
CA TYR A 95 -10.39 3.79 11.96
C TYR A 95 -11.60 4.71 11.88
N ALA A 96 -12.02 5.06 10.64
CA ALA A 96 -13.17 5.93 10.43
C ALA A 96 -14.47 5.34 11.02
N ILE A 97 -14.72 4.03 10.80
CA ILE A 97 -15.93 3.37 11.31
C ILE A 97 -15.95 3.36 12.84
N VAL A 98 -14.83 3.01 13.49
CA VAL A 98 -14.75 2.93 14.97
C VAL A 98 -14.97 4.30 15.61
N LEU A 99 -14.50 5.38 14.97
CA LEU A 99 -14.69 6.74 15.46
C LEU A 99 -16.00 7.40 15.01
N GLY A 100 -16.83 6.71 14.22
CA GLY A 100 -18.07 7.27 13.67
C GLY A 100 -17.83 8.43 12.70
N GLN A 101 -16.69 8.43 12.02
CA GLN A 101 -16.33 9.44 11.02
C GLN A 101 -16.84 9.05 9.63
N PRO A 102 -17.01 10.02 8.71
CA PRO A 102 -17.24 9.72 7.30
C PRO A 102 -16.14 8.82 6.74
N LEU A 103 -16.50 7.87 5.86
CA LEU A 103 -15.52 7.02 5.19
C LEU A 103 -14.69 7.87 4.22
N PRO A 104 -13.35 7.74 4.23
CA PRO A 104 -12.51 8.39 3.23
C PRO A 104 -12.80 7.83 1.83
N GLU A 105 -12.78 8.69 0.81
CA GLU A 105 -12.96 8.26 -0.57
C GLU A 105 -11.74 7.46 -1.09
N PRO A 106 -11.93 6.50 -2.02
CA PRO A 106 -10.81 5.76 -2.61
C PRO A 106 -9.72 6.66 -3.22
N GLU A 107 -10.13 7.75 -3.85
CA GLU A 107 -9.25 8.76 -4.47
C GLU A 107 -8.43 9.49 -3.42
N ALA A 108 -9.04 9.83 -2.28
CA ALA A 108 -8.35 10.48 -1.17
C ALA A 108 -7.30 9.55 -0.53
N LEU A 109 -7.55 8.24 -0.52
CA LEU A 109 -6.58 7.23 -0.10
C LEU A 109 -5.57 6.86 -1.20
N GLY A 110 -5.81 7.29 -2.44
CA GLY A 110 -5.02 6.92 -3.61
C GLY A 110 -4.97 5.40 -3.84
N VAL A 111 -6.08 4.70 -3.59
CA VAL A 111 -6.20 3.24 -3.76
C VAL A 111 -7.13 2.90 -4.93
N ALA A 112 -6.88 1.78 -5.60
CA ALA A 112 -7.77 1.32 -6.67
C ALA A 112 -9.13 0.88 -6.10
N TYR A 113 -10.22 1.10 -6.85
CA TYR A 113 -11.58 0.78 -6.41
C TYR A 113 -11.77 -0.68 -5.98
N ALA A 114 -11.14 -1.63 -6.68
CA ALA A 114 -11.19 -3.04 -6.30
C ALA A 114 -10.53 -3.30 -4.93
N SER A 115 -9.35 -2.72 -4.67
CA SER A 115 -8.69 -2.79 -3.36
C SER A 115 -9.52 -2.13 -2.26
N TYR A 116 -10.12 -0.96 -2.54
CA TYR A 116 -10.97 -0.25 -1.60
C TYR A 116 -12.21 -1.06 -1.19
N LEU A 117 -12.94 -1.60 -2.16
CA LEU A 117 -14.14 -2.40 -1.89
C LEU A 117 -13.82 -3.68 -1.11
N ASN A 118 -12.69 -4.32 -1.43
CA ASN A 118 -12.22 -5.48 -0.69
C ASN A 118 -11.92 -5.11 0.77
N ALA A 119 -11.11 -4.06 0.98
CA ALA A 119 -10.77 -3.55 2.30
C ALA A 119 -11.99 -3.16 3.14
N LEU A 120 -13.00 -2.54 2.52
CA LEU A 120 -14.26 -2.20 3.20
C LEU A 120 -15.01 -3.44 3.68
N GLY A 121 -15.04 -4.50 2.88
CA GLY A 121 -15.63 -5.79 3.24
C GLY A 121 -14.91 -6.47 4.41
N GLU A 122 -13.57 -6.43 4.41
CA GLU A 122 -12.74 -6.97 5.49
C GLU A 122 -12.95 -6.20 6.80
N ALA A 123 -12.90 -4.86 6.75
CA ALA A 123 -13.15 -3.99 7.90
C ALA A 123 -14.54 -4.23 8.53
N ALA A 124 -15.59 -4.29 7.72
CA ALA A 124 -16.94 -4.57 8.19
C ALA A 124 -17.07 -5.99 8.79
N GLY A 125 -16.44 -6.99 8.16
CA GLY A 125 -16.42 -8.37 8.63
C GLY A 125 -15.73 -8.54 9.98
N GLU A 126 -14.62 -7.85 10.19
CA GLU A 126 -13.86 -7.87 11.44
C GLU A 126 -14.60 -7.18 12.59
N LEU A 127 -15.23 -6.04 12.33
CA LEU A 127 -16.06 -5.34 13.33
C LEU A 127 -17.24 -6.21 13.78
N ARG A 128 -17.89 -6.92 12.85
CA ARG A 128 -18.96 -7.86 13.19
C ARG A 128 -18.46 -9.00 14.09
N ARG A 129 -17.28 -9.57 13.80
CA ARG A 129 -16.70 -10.66 14.61
C ARG A 129 -16.45 -10.27 16.06
N ARG A 130 -16.27 -8.98 16.37
CA ARG A 130 -16.01 -8.48 17.73
C ARG A 130 -17.27 -8.32 18.59
N LEU A 131 -18.43 -8.26 17.95
CA LEU A 131 -19.72 -8.13 18.63
C LEU A 131 -20.37 -9.48 18.96
N LEU A 132 -19.85 -10.57 18.37
CA LEU A 132 -20.28 -11.96 18.59
C LEU A 132 -19.41 -12.64 19.64
#